data_AF-A0A402ADV4-F1
#
_entry.id   AF-A0A402ADV4-F1
#
_cell.length_a   1.000
_cell.length_b   1.000
_cell.length_c   1.000
_cell.angle_alpha   90.00
_cell.angle_beta   90.00
_cell.angle_gamma   90.00
#
_symmetry.space_group_name_H-M   'P 1'
#
loop_
_entity.id
_entity.type
_entity.pdbx_description
1 polymer ?
#
loop_
_entity_poly.entity_id
_entity_poly.type
_entity_poly.pdbx_seq_one_letter_code
_entity_poly.pdbx_strand_id
1 'polypeptide(L)'
;MGKEIWRKRLAYVRDQWCAYPAPERFPRTRKFWLVTGLITLAVICFCIFYISYMGARHVAFQTNAEDFGIMDQSIWNTAHGNLLHDTICNILNDTNCASPNGYVRFAIHLEPILFPISWLYLIWSDPRILFVVQTVIVALGAYPAYWLARLRLRNEWLAGAFALLYLIYPASYRLRRQISMR
;
A
#
# COMPACT_ATOMS: atom_id res chain seq x y z
N MET A 1 13.14 41.15 2.42
CA MET A 1 11.84 40.53 2.75
C MET A 1 11.59 40.70 4.25
N GLY A 2 10.59 41.49 4.66
CA GLY A 2 10.50 42.06 6.02
C GLY A 2 10.01 41.10 7.09
N LYS A 3 10.56 41.22 8.32
CA LYS A 3 10.20 40.43 9.52
C LYS A 3 8.69 40.36 9.79
N GLU A 4 7.96 41.42 9.43
CA GLU A 4 6.50 41.51 9.54
C GLU A 4 5.74 40.48 8.69
N ILE A 5 6.24 40.11 7.51
CA ILE A 5 5.61 39.10 6.65
C ILE A 5 5.75 37.71 7.28
N TRP A 6 6.93 37.39 7.82
CA TRP A 6 7.18 36.13 8.51
C TRP A 6 6.34 35.98 9.77
N ARG A 7 6.17 37.06 10.52
CA ARG A 7 5.34 37.10 11.72
C ARG A 7 3.85 36.84 11.41
N LYS A 8 3.32 37.44 10.33
CA LYS A 8 1.95 37.17 9.86
C LYS A 8 1.77 35.75 9.34
N ARG A 9 2.73 35.20 8.59
CA ARG A 9 2.70 33.81 8.12
C ARG A 9 2.72 32.81 9.27
N LEU A 10 3.58 33.03 10.27
CA LEU A 10 3.66 32.17 11.45
C LEU A 10 2.36 32.23 12.28
N ALA A 11 1.77 33.42 12.44
CA ALA A 11 0.49 33.57 13.11
C ALA A 11 -0.65 32.89 12.34
N TYR A 12 -0.71 33.05 11.02
CA TYR A 12 -1.71 32.40 10.17
C TYR A 12 -1.58 30.87 10.22
N VAL A 13 -0.36 30.35 10.11
CA VAL A 13 -0.09 28.91 10.22
C VAL A 13 -0.53 28.42 11.60
N ARG A 14 -0.08 29.06 12.68
CA ARG A 14 -0.47 28.72 14.06
C ARG A 14 -1.99 28.71 14.23
N ASP A 15 -2.68 29.75 13.79
CA ASP A 15 -4.13 29.87 13.93
C ASP A 15 -4.86 28.81 13.10
N GLN A 16 -4.33 28.43 11.93
CA GLN A 16 -4.86 27.33 11.12
C GLN A 16 -4.69 25.96 11.79
N TRP A 17 -3.59 25.75 12.52
CA TRP A 17 -3.40 24.55 13.37
C TRP A 17 -4.29 24.59 14.62
N CYS A 18 -4.57 25.76 15.19
CA CYS A 18 -5.44 25.94 16.35
C CYS A 18 -6.95 25.93 16.00
N ALA A 19 -7.33 26.22 14.76
CA ALA A 19 -8.73 26.28 14.32
C ALA A 19 -9.41 24.91 14.22
N TYR A 20 -8.66 23.82 14.23
CA TYR A 20 -9.21 22.47 14.32
C TYR A 20 -9.11 21.98 15.77
N PRO A 21 -10.16 22.17 16.61
CA PRO A 21 -10.17 21.57 17.93
C PRO A 21 -9.97 20.06 17.79
N ALA A 22 -9.21 19.47 18.73
CA ALA A 22 -9.00 18.03 18.75
C ALA A 22 -10.36 17.32 18.66
N PRO A 23 -10.56 16.39 17.71
CA PRO A 23 -11.89 15.85 17.48
C PRO A 23 -12.35 15.10 18.72
N GLU A 24 -13.54 15.41 19.21
CA GLU A 24 -14.07 14.82 20.44
C GLU A 24 -14.08 13.30 20.33
N ARG A 25 -13.50 12.63 21.32
CA ARG A 25 -13.39 11.16 21.33
C ARG A 25 -14.78 10.55 21.34
N PHE A 26 -15.10 9.72 20.35
CA PHE A 26 -16.35 8.98 20.32
C PHE A 26 -16.21 7.68 21.14
N PRO A 27 -17.07 7.43 22.16
CA PRO A 27 -16.84 6.40 23.18
C PRO A 27 -16.89 4.99 22.59
N ARG A 28 -16.02 4.07 23.04
CA ARG A 28 -16.02 2.67 22.56
C ARG A 28 -17.15 1.87 23.24
N THR A 29 -18.29 1.80 22.59
CA THR A 29 -19.47 1.04 23.06
C THR A 29 -19.38 -0.45 22.70
N ARG A 30 -20.37 -1.26 23.10
CA ARG A 30 -20.49 -2.65 22.61
C ARG A 30 -20.59 -2.72 21.07
N LYS A 31 -21.30 -1.77 20.46
CA LYS A 31 -21.44 -1.65 18.99
C LYS A 31 -20.08 -1.46 18.32
N PHE A 32 -19.19 -0.69 18.94
CA PHE A 32 -17.83 -0.48 18.42
C PHE A 32 -17.08 -1.81 18.29
N TRP A 33 -17.11 -2.65 19.32
CA TRP A 33 -16.42 -3.95 19.31
C TRP A 33 -17.06 -4.95 18.35
N LEU A 34 -18.40 -4.98 18.29
CA LEU A 34 -19.12 -5.83 17.33
C LEU A 34 -18.77 -5.45 15.89
N VAL A 35 -18.86 -4.17 15.53
CA VAL A 35 -18.53 -3.71 14.17
C VAL A 35 -17.04 -3.92 13.86
N THR A 36 -16.15 -3.69 14.83
CA THR A 36 -14.72 -3.98 14.64
C THR A 36 -14.50 -5.47 14.35
N GLY A 37 -15.15 -6.36 15.09
CA GLY A 37 -15.09 -7.81 14.84
C GLY A 37 -15.60 -8.19 13.45
N LEU A 38 -16.69 -7.59 12.98
CA LEU A 38 -17.20 -7.80 11.62
C LEU A 38 -16.21 -7.30 10.55
N ILE A 39 -15.57 -6.16 10.78
CA ILE A 39 -14.52 -5.64 9.88
C ILE A 39 -13.31 -6.57 9.88
N THR A 40 -12.86 -7.04 11.04
CA THR A 40 -11.75 -8.00 11.14
C THR A 40 -12.06 -9.28 10.37
N LEU A 41 -13.29 -9.81 10.49
CA LEU A 41 -13.72 -10.97 9.71
C LEU A 41 -13.67 -10.67 8.21
N ALA A 42 -14.20 -9.52 7.77
CA ALA A 42 -14.15 -9.12 6.37
C ALA A 42 -12.71 -8.96 5.84
N VAL A 43 -11.80 -8.41 6.64
CA VAL A 43 -10.36 -8.30 6.33
C VAL A 43 -9.72 -9.68 6.17
N ILE A 44 -10.02 -10.62 7.07
CA ILE A 44 -9.51 -12.00 6.97
C ILE A 44 -10.04 -12.67 5.70
N CYS A 45 -11.34 -12.60 5.45
CA CYS A 45 -11.95 -13.15 4.23
C CYS A 45 -11.35 -12.54 2.96
N PHE A 46 -11.13 -11.22 2.94
CA PHE A 46 -10.49 -10.51 1.84
C PHE A 46 -9.06 -11.03 1.60
N CYS A 47 -8.25 -11.13 2.66
CA CYS A 47 -6.89 -11.64 2.56
C CYS A 47 -6.86 -13.08 2.02
N ILE A 48 -7.67 -13.97 2.58
CA ILE A 48 -7.75 -15.37 2.13
C ILE A 48 -8.11 -15.42 0.64
N PHE A 49 -9.18 -14.71 0.25
CA PHE A 49 -9.64 -14.70 -1.14
C PHE A 49 -8.56 -14.21 -2.10
N TYR A 50 -7.96 -13.04 -1.84
CA TYR A 50 -6.99 -12.43 -2.77
C TYR A 50 -5.65 -13.16 -2.79
N ILE A 51 -5.16 -13.66 -1.66
CA ILE A 51 -3.93 -14.45 -1.61
C ILE A 51 -4.12 -15.76 -2.38
N SER A 52 -5.24 -16.46 -2.17
CA SER A 52 -5.54 -17.70 -2.92
C SER A 52 -5.72 -17.43 -4.41
N TYR A 53 -6.43 -16.36 -4.78
CA TYR A 53 -6.63 -15.97 -6.18
C TYR A 53 -5.32 -15.61 -6.87
N MET A 54 -4.48 -14.77 -6.25
CA MET A 54 -3.18 -14.40 -6.81
C MET A 54 -2.23 -15.59 -6.86
N GLY A 55 -2.25 -16.46 -5.85
CA GLY A 55 -1.50 -17.72 -5.83
C GLY A 55 -1.88 -18.62 -7.02
N ALA A 56 -3.17 -18.81 -7.27
CA ALA A 56 -3.66 -19.59 -8.41
C ALA A 56 -3.22 -19.00 -9.75
N ARG A 57 -3.27 -17.67 -9.90
CA ARG A 57 -2.77 -16.99 -11.11
C ARG A 57 -1.27 -17.13 -11.28
N HIS A 58 -0.51 -17.04 -10.19
CA HIS A 58 0.95 -17.14 -10.22
C HIS A 58 1.40 -18.53 -10.68
N VAL A 59 0.82 -19.60 -10.11
CA VAL A 59 1.14 -20.98 -10.55
C VAL A 59 0.65 -21.30 -11.97
N ALA A 60 -0.36 -20.58 -12.46
CA ALA A 60 -0.83 -20.64 -13.84
C ALA A 60 -0.03 -19.74 -14.80
N PHE A 61 1.05 -19.09 -14.35
CA PHE A 61 1.85 -18.14 -15.13
C PHE A 61 1.05 -16.95 -15.68
N GLN A 62 -0.03 -16.56 -14.99
CA GLN A 62 -0.91 -15.45 -15.37
C GLN A 62 -0.60 -14.15 -14.60
N THR A 63 0.55 -14.05 -13.95
CA THR A 63 1.06 -12.82 -13.32
C THR A 63 1.99 -12.07 -14.28
N ASN A 64 2.03 -10.73 -14.20
CA ASN A 64 2.95 -9.93 -15.02
C ASN A 64 4.39 -10.27 -14.64
N ALA A 65 5.08 -11.01 -15.51
CA ALA A 65 6.44 -11.49 -15.25
C ALA A 65 7.44 -10.34 -15.11
N GLU A 66 7.29 -9.28 -15.90
CA GLU A 66 8.13 -8.09 -15.85
C GLU A 66 8.02 -7.39 -14.48
N ASP A 67 6.81 -6.96 -14.10
CA ASP A 67 6.56 -6.26 -12.83
C ASP A 67 7.02 -7.10 -11.63
N PHE A 68 6.64 -8.39 -11.58
CA PHE A 68 7.02 -9.26 -10.46
C PHE A 68 8.52 -9.54 -10.43
N GLY A 69 9.13 -9.81 -11.59
CA GLY A 69 10.55 -10.13 -11.68
C GLY A 69 11.44 -8.97 -11.27
N ILE A 70 11.11 -7.75 -11.69
CA ILE A 70 11.83 -6.54 -11.29
C ILE A 70 11.77 -6.36 -9.76
N MET A 71 10.57 -6.45 -9.18
CA MET A 71 10.41 -6.26 -7.72
C MET A 71 11.11 -7.37 -6.92
N ASP A 72 11.01 -8.61 -7.36
CA ASP A 72 11.66 -9.76 -6.75
C ASP A 72 13.19 -9.62 -6.78
N GLN A 73 13.74 -9.28 -7.96
CA GLN A 73 15.18 -9.08 -8.14
C GLN A 73 15.71 -7.93 -7.29
N SER A 74 15.05 -6.77 -7.32
CA SER A 74 15.40 -5.61 -6.48
C SER A 74 15.47 -5.95 -5.00
N ILE A 75 14.47 -6.67 -4.50
CA ILE A 75 14.37 -7.01 -3.08
C ILE A 75 15.40 -8.07 -2.71
N TRP A 76 15.56 -9.11 -3.52
CA TRP A 76 16.56 -10.15 -3.29
C TRP A 76 17.98 -9.57 -3.31
N ASN A 77 18.33 -8.75 -4.30
CA ASN A 77 19.63 -8.10 -4.38
C ASN A 77 19.89 -7.20 -3.17
N THR A 78 18.86 -6.45 -2.71
CA THR A 78 18.96 -5.63 -1.50
C THR A 78 19.26 -6.48 -0.26
N ALA A 79 18.59 -7.63 -0.11
CA ALA A 79 18.85 -8.57 0.99
C ALA A 79 20.28 -9.16 0.96
N HIS A 80 20.92 -9.19 -0.22
CA HIS A 80 22.27 -9.75 -0.43
C HIS A 80 23.36 -8.67 -0.63
N GLY A 81 23.07 -7.40 -0.31
CA GLY A 81 24.06 -6.33 -0.29
C GLY A 81 24.22 -5.54 -1.60
N ASN A 82 23.46 -5.87 -2.64
CA ASN A 82 23.39 -5.10 -3.89
C ASN A 82 22.09 -4.27 -3.93
N LEU A 83 22.13 -3.07 -3.34
CA LEU A 83 20.94 -2.28 -3.04
C LEU A 83 20.11 -1.95 -4.30
N LEU A 84 18.87 -2.46 -4.32
CA LEU A 84 17.84 -2.20 -5.33
C LEU A 84 18.35 -2.29 -6.77
N HIS A 85 19.20 -3.26 -7.05
CA HIS A 85 19.79 -3.45 -8.36
C HIS A 85 18.91 -4.35 -9.23
N ASP A 86 18.70 -3.95 -10.47
CA ASP A 86 17.89 -4.67 -11.45
C ASP A 86 18.67 -4.88 -12.76
N THR A 87 18.40 -5.99 -13.43
CA THR A 87 18.87 -6.28 -14.79
C THR A 87 17.73 -6.51 -15.77
N ILE A 88 16.50 -6.66 -15.26
CA ILE A 88 15.29 -6.80 -16.08
C ILE A 88 14.89 -5.42 -16.57
N CYS A 89 14.84 -5.22 -17.89
CA CYS A 89 14.46 -3.96 -18.51
C CYS A 89 13.70 -4.23 -19.81
N ASN A 90 12.53 -3.60 -19.98
CA ASN A 90 11.80 -3.63 -21.24
C ASN A 90 12.23 -2.46 -22.13
N ILE A 91 13.26 -2.72 -22.92
CA ILE A 91 13.91 -1.74 -23.80
C ILE A 91 12.96 -1.22 -24.90
N LEU A 92 11.86 -1.93 -25.18
CA LEU A 92 10.88 -1.47 -26.18
C LEU A 92 10.09 -0.25 -25.69
N ASN A 93 9.80 -0.17 -24.40
CA ASN A 93 8.96 0.88 -23.82
C ASN A 93 9.73 1.81 -22.88
N ASP A 94 10.86 1.38 -22.31
CA ASP A 94 11.69 2.18 -21.43
C ASP A 94 13.19 1.91 -21.69
N THR A 95 13.88 2.90 -22.24
CA THR A 95 15.33 2.83 -22.50
C THR A 95 16.17 3.31 -21.31
N ASN A 96 15.56 3.92 -20.29
CA ASN A 96 16.31 4.49 -19.15
C ASN A 96 16.91 3.40 -18.25
N CYS A 97 16.40 2.18 -18.34
CA CYS A 97 16.90 1.01 -17.63
C CYS A 97 17.92 0.18 -18.45
N ALA A 98 18.23 0.57 -19.69
CA ALA A 98 19.09 -0.20 -20.58
C ALA A 98 20.58 0.00 -20.24
N SER A 99 21.18 -0.99 -19.59
CA SER A 99 22.60 -0.98 -19.22
C SER A 99 23.17 -2.41 -19.22
N PRO A 100 24.38 -2.63 -19.76
CA PRO A 100 25.04 -3.95 -19.75
C PRO A 100 25.26 -4.51 -18.34
N ASN A 101 25.39 -3.62 -17.35
CA ASN A 101 25.62 -4.00 -15.95
C ASN A 101 24.34 -3.97 -15.12
N GLY A 102 23.17 -3.74 -15.72
CA GLY A 102 21.94 -3.41 -14.99
C GLY A 102 21.93 -1.97 -14.48
N TYR A 103 20.94 -1.66 -13.65
CA TYR A 103 20.69 -0.31 -13.14
C TYR A 103 20.24 -0.38 -11.68
N VAL A 104 20.41 0.74 -10.97
CA VAL A 104 19.86 0.90 -9.62
C VAL A 104 18.44 1.44 -9.76
N ARG A 105 17.45 0.71 -9.25
CA ARG A 105 16.02 1.09 -9.32
C ARG A 105 15.74 2.48 -8.78
N PHE A 106 16.50 2.92 -7.78
CA PHE A 106 16.44 4.28 -7.22
C PHE A 106 16.65 5.40 -8.25
N ALA A 107 17.33 5.11 -9.38
CA ALA A 107 17.52 6.06 -10.47
C ALA A 107 16.22 6.39 -11.22
N ILE A 108 15.22 5.50 -11.17
CA ILE A 108 13.94 5.64 -11.89
C ILE A 108 12.70 5.59 -10.97
N HIS A 109 12.77 4.89 -9.83
CA HIS A 109 11.68 4.70 -8.88
C HIS A 109 12.16 4.79 -7.43
N LEU A 110 11.47 5.60 -6.63
CA LEU A 110 11.70 5.71 -5.19
C LEU A 110 10.64 4.88 -4.43
N GLU A 111 11.03 3.70 -3.96
CA GLU A 111 10.13 2.78 -3.25
C GLU A 111 10.72 2.33 -1.90
N PRO A 112 10.70 3.18 -0.86
CA PRO A 112 11.30 2.87 0.44
C PRO A 112 10.69 1.65 1.14
N ILE A 113 9.48 1.23 0.73
CA ILE A 113 8.82 0.05 1.27
C ILE A 113 9.56 -1.26 0.94
N LEU A 114 10.45 -1.27 -0.07
CA LEU A 114 11.19 -2.47 -0.46
C LEU A 114 12.27 -2.86 0.55
N PHE A 115 12.82 -1.90 1.31
CA PHE A 115 13.81 -2.18 2.35
C PHE A 115 13.27 -3.10 3.46
N PRO A 116 12.15 -2.80 4.14
CA PRO A 116 11.61 -3.73 5.13
C PRO A 116 11.12 -5.05 4.50
N ILE A 117 10.69 -5.06 3.24
CA ILE A 117 10.31 -6.32 2.55
C ILE A 117 11.55 -7.19 2.29
N SER A 118 12.73 -6.59 2.03
CA SER A 118 13.98 -7.33 1.86
C SER A 118 14.39 -8.14 3.08
N TRP A 119 14.00 -7.71 4.28
CA TRP A 119 14.21 -8.51 5.50
C TRP A 119 13.36 -9.78 5.52
N LEU A 120 12.18 -9.78 4.90
CA LEU A 120 11.36 -10.99 4.77
C LEU A 120 12.02 -12.00 3.82
N TYR A 121 12.77 -11.51 2.82
CA TYR A 121 13.49 -12.36 1.86
C TYR A 121 14.65 -13.13 2.48
N LEU A 122 15.19 -12.65 3.61
CA LEU A 122 16.17 -13.40 4.42
C LEU A 122 15.56 -14.66 5.06
N ILE A 123 14.26 -14.65 5.33
CA ILE A 123 13.54 -15.80 5.88
C ILE A 123 13.08 -16.73 4.76
N TRP A 124 12.52 -16.15 3.70
CA TRP A 124 12.00 -16.89 2.56
C TRP A 124 12.12 -16.05 1.29
N SER A 125 12.99 -16.43 0.36
CA SER A 125 13.15 -15.73 -0.92
C SER A 125 12.16 -16.28 -1.96
N ASP A 126 10.91 -15.81 -1.91
CA ASP A 126 9.86 -16.21 -2.86
C ASP A 126 8.98 -14.99 -3.26
N PRO A 127 8.73 -14.77 -4.56
CA PRO A 127 7.95 -13.63 -5.06
C PRO A 127 6.50 -13.59 -4.55
N ARG A 128 5.98 -14.70 -4.02
CA ARG A 128 4.65 -14.76 -3.40
C ARG A 128 4.54 -13.86 -2.18
N ILE A 129 5.65 -13.56 -1.51
CA ILE A 129 5.68 -12.59 -0.41
C ILE A 129 5.14 -11.23 -0.86
N LEU A 130 5.44 -10.81 -2.10
CA LEU A 130 5.03 -9.51 -2.62
C LEU A 130 3.50 -9.34 -2.59
N PHE A 131 2.76 -10.29 -3.17
CA PHE A 131 1.31 -10.19 -3.18
C PHE A 131 0.69 -10.46 -1.82
N VAL A 132 1.31 -11.28 -0.96
CA VAL A 132 0.83 -11.49 0.42
C VAL A 132 0.93 -10.19 1.21
N VAL A 133 2.11 -9.56 1.21
CA VAL A 133 2.36 -8.30 1.92
C VAL A 133 1.45 -7.20 1.37
N GLN A 134 1.38 -7.04 0.05
CA GLN A 134 0.50 -6.05 -0.58
C GLN A 134 -0.96 -6.26 -0.18
N THR A 135 -1.47 -7.50 -0.24
CA THR A 135 -2.87 -7.81 0.11
C THR A 135 -3.15 -7.46 1.57
N VAL A 136 -2.25 -7.83 2.49
CA VAL A 136 -2.39 -7.53 3.92
C VAL A 136 -2.39 -6.03 4.15
N ILE A 137 -1.43 -5.28 3.59
CA ILE A 137 -1.34 -3.82 3.75
C ILE A 137 -2.62 -3.14 3.25
N VAL A 138 -3.11 -3.53 2.07
CA VAL A 138 -4.37 -2.99 1.53
C VAL A 138 -5.53 -3.32 2.46
N ALA A 139 -5.67 -4.57 2.90
CA ALA A 139 -6.79 -4.97 3.76
C ALA A 139 -6.77 -4.24 5.12
N LEU A 140 -5.58 -4.00 5.69
CA LEU A 140 -5.41 -3.22 6.91
C LEU A 140 -5.90 -1.76 6.77
N GLY A 141 -5.99 -1.23 5.55
CA GLY A 141 -6.58 0.09 5.28
C GLY A 141 -8.07 0.20 5.64
N ALA A 142 -8.77 -0.91 5.84
CA ALA A 142 -10.17 -0.91 6.33
C ALA A 142 -10.29 -0.33 7.74
N TYR A 143 -9.29 -0.51 8.61
CA TYR A 143 -9.30 0.02 9.98
C TYR A 143 -9.24 1.55 10.04
N PRO A 144 -8.27 2.25 9.40
CA PRO A 144 -8.28 3.71 9.38
C PRO A 144 -9.49 4.27 8.64
N ALA A 145 -10.00 3.59 7.60
CA ALA A 145 -11.26 3.98 6.95
C ALA A 145 -12.44 3.95 7.93
N TYR A 146 -12.57 2.86 8.71
CA TYR A 146 -13.56 2.74 9.77
C TYR A 146 -13.41 3.82 10.84
N TRP A 147 -12.20 4.03 11.35
CA TRP A 147 -11.95 5.02 12.41
C TRP A 147 -12.26 6.45 11.95
N LEU A 148 -11.88 6.80 10.72
CA LEU A 148 -12.16 8.10 10.13
C LEU A 148 -13.66 8.30 9.91
N ALA A 149 -14.34 7.31 9.32
CA ALA A 149 -15.79 7.38 9.11
C ALA A 149 -16.54 7.46 10.44
N ARG A 150 -16.07 6.73 11.47
CA ARG A 150 -16.65 6.79 12.82
C ARG A 150 -16.48 8.16 13.46
N LEU A 151 -15.32 8.78 13.27
CA LEU A 151 -15.03 10.12 13.77
C LEU A 151 -15.95 11.18 13.14
N ARG A 152 -16.28 11.03 11.86
CA ARG A 152 -17.06 12.00 11.08
C ARG A 152 -18.58 11.76 11.18
N LEU A 153 -19.02 10.51 11.03
CA LEU A 153 -20.44 10.15 10.97
C LEU A 153 -21.05 9.88 12.35
N ARG A 154 -20.22 9.72 13.40
CA ARG A 154 -20.67 9.44 14.77
C ARG A 154 -21.63 8.24 14.86
N ASN A 155 -21.44 7.25 13.99
CA ASN A 155 -22.26 6.05 13.91
C ASN A 155 -21.39 4.85 13.51
N GLU A 156 -21.35 3.81 14.34
CA GLU A 156 -20.53 2.62 14.11
C GLU A 156 -20.94 1.85 12.86
N TRP A 157 -22.24 1.71 12.59
CA TRP A 157 -22.73 0.92 11.46
C TRP A 157 -22.44 1.60 10.12
N LEU A 158 -22.69 2.90 10.03
CA LEU A 158 -22.33 3.68 8.83
C LEU A 158 -20.82 3.66 8.62
N ALA A 159 -20.03 3.81 9.70
CA ALA A 159 -18.58 3.70 9.60
C ALA A 159 -18.12 2.31 9.13
N GLY A 160 -18.76 1.25 9.61
CA GLY A 160 -18.50 -0.11 9.16
C GLY A 160 -18.82 -0.31 7.68
N ALA A 161 -19.91 0.28 7.20
CA ALA A 161 -20.24 0.27 5.77
C ALA A 161 -19.15 0.94 4.92
N PHE A 162 -18.57 2.06 5.37
CA PHE A 162 -17.43 2.69 4.68
C PHE A 162 -16.18 1.80 4.63
N ALA A 163 -15.91 1.06 5.70
CA ALA A 163 -14.80 0.10 5.72
C ALA A 163 -15.01 -1.07 4.73
N LEU A 164 -16.26 -1.57 4.63
CA LEU A 164 -16.61 -2.58 3.64
C LEU A 164 -16.54 -2.04 2.22
N LEU A 165 -17.03 -0.82 1.99
CA LEU A 165 -16.91 -0.14 0.70
C LEU A 165 -15.45 0.03 0.30
N TYR A 166 -14.56 0.37 1.24
CA TYR A 166 -13.13 0.45 0.99
C TYR A 166 -12.55 -0.89 0.50
N LEU A 167 -12.90 -2.01 1.14
CA LEU A 167 -12.43 -3.34 0.75
C LEU A 167 -12.96 -3.75 -0.64
N ILE A 168 -14.23 -3.44 -0.94
CA ILE A 168 -14.88 -3.85 -2.20
C ILE A 168 -14.55 -2.89 -3.36
N TYR A 169 -14.11 -1.66 -3.05
CA TYR A 169 -13.88 -0.64 -4.06
C TYR A 169 -12.87 -1.12 -5.11
N PRO A 170 -13.22 -1.15 -6.42
CA PRO A 170 -12.38 -1.75 -7.44
C PRO A 170 -10.95 -1.23 -7.49
N ALA A 171 -10.70 0.03 -7.11
CA ALA A 171 -9.34 0.57 -7.13
C ALA A 171 -8.46 0.06 -5.98
N SER A 172 -9.02 -0.48 -4.90
CA SER A 172 -8.22 -1.04 -3.79
C SER A 172 -7.46 -2.29 -4.23
N TYR A 173 -7.98 -3.03 -5.21
CA TYR A 173 -7.36 -4.25 -5.75
C TYR A 173 -7.05 -4.19 -7.25
N ARG A 174 -7.27 -3.04 -7.93
CA ARG A 174 -6.91 -2.87 -9.34
C ARG A 174 -5.39 -2.82 -9.50
N LEU A 175 -4.76 -3.98 -9.39
CA LEU A 175 -3.56 -4.29 -10.15
C LEU A 175 -3.95 -4.14 -11.62
N ARG A 176 -3.26 -3.21 -12.27
CA ARG A 176 -3.44 -2.77 -13.66
C ARG A 176 -3.89 -3.91 -14.56
N ARG A 177 -5.08 -3.77 -15.17
CA ARG A 177 -5.37 -4.42 -16.46
C ARG A 177 -4.35 -3.83 -17.43
N GLN A 178 -3.22 -4.48 -17.65
CA GLN A 178 -2.57 -4.34 -18.94
C GLN A 178 -3.40 -5.15 -19.91
N ILE A 179 -4.04 -4.41 -20.80
CA ILE A 179 -4.75 -4.89 -21.95
C ILE A 179 -3.79 -5.79 -22.72
N SER A 180 -4.15 -7.07 -22.80
CA SER A 180 -3.78 -7.91 -23.94
C SER A 180 -4.18 -7.14 -25.19
N MET A 181 -3.23 -6.49 -25.84
CA MET A 181 -3.27 -6.15 -27.27
C MET A 181 -1.83 -5.97 -27.76
N ARG A 182 -1.19 -7.11 -28.02
CA ARG A 182 -0.43 -7.50 -29.23
C ARG A 182 0.73 -8.41 -28.89
#